data_AF-A0A8H6T9S4-F1
#
_entry.id   AF-A0A8H6T9S4-F1
#
_cell.length_a   1.000
_cell.length_b   1.000
_cell.length_c   1.000
_cell.angle_alpha   90.00
_cell.angle_beta   90.00
_cell.angle_gamma   90.00
#
_symmetry.space_group_name_H-M   'P 1'
#
loop_
_entity.id
_entity.type
_entity.pdbx_description
1 polymer ?
#
loop_
_entity_poly.entity_id
_entity_poly.type
_entity_poly.pdbx_seq_one_letter_code
_entity_poly.pdbx_strand_id
1 'polypeptide(L)'
;MRYSTSILAALAAAPLLVSARPVKSRAASANDALALQFANVLEQLETTFYTQGLAQFQQSDFTNAGFSSSLVATQILSGIQADESAHTTFLQQALTDNGATPLTCNYDFSSVLTNVQTMAATARVVEYLGVSAYLGAATLLEDQSIFLDAAASILTVEARHQSLLNVLAGATAIPQAFDIPFTPQEVLSIAAPFITGDCNTGVTPTNALTITNQETPTVGTLLTFSGNNVTGGQFCNMMLGGLPFAINLPIENCTVPAGVNGPVAIWITSNNTPLANNIVDRDTTHQVAGPVIAFIDDDSEALGQLIRPTSTSGSDTSTTTTILTPQQAASILASADSSSATGTPSDSSNSGSDSSDSDSSSTDTSSNATSTDTGSNGAAAVPASTPLPANFTGQSPDGKTNVIGLTSIPNPNPPADDAASASASASSSAASASASA
;
A
#
# COMPACT_ATOMS: atom_id res chain seq x y z
N MET A 1 -59.49 -25.49 66.96
CA MET A 1 -59.24 -25.72 65.52
C MET A 1 -59.08 -24.39 64.82
N ARG A 2 -58.00 -24.25 64.04
CA ARG A 2 -57.77 -23.41 62.84
C ARG A 2 -56.33 -22.87 62.87
N TYR A 3 -55.48 -23.59 62.15
CA TYR A 3 -54.13 -23.19 61.77
C TYR A 3 -54.23 -22.07 60.71
N SER A 4 -53.43 -21.01 60.85
CA SER A 4 -53.17 -20.06 59.76
C SER A 4 -51.72 -20.21 59.34
N THR A 5 -51.55 -20.65 58.10
CA THR A 5 -50.29 -20.88 57.39
C THR A 5 -49.68 -19.55 56.95
N SER A 6 -48.44 -19.28 57.35
CA SER A 6 -47.60 -18.24 56.75
C SER A 6 -46.88 -18.82 55.53
N ILE A 7 -47.11 -18.25 54.36
CA ILE A 7 -46.42 -18.61 53.10
C ILE A 7 -45.14 -17.75 53.02
N LEU A 8 -43.98 -18.41 53.08
CA LEU A 8 -42.69 -17.83 52.72
C LEU A 8 -42.62 -17.71 51.19
N ALA A 9 -42.49 -16.50 50.67
CA ALA A 9 -42.14 -16.27 49.27
C ALA A 9 -40.61 -16.34 49.11
N ALA A 10 -40.13 -17.38 48.43
CA ALA A 10 -38.72 -17.49 48.04
C ALA A 10 -38.50 -16.72 46.72
N LEU A 11 -37.77 -15.61 46.76
CA LEU A 11 -37.21 -14.98 45.56
C LEU A 11 -36.07 -15.86 45.03
N ALA A 12 -36.32 -16.57 43.93
CA ALA A 12 -35.28 -17.25 43.18
C ALA A 12 -34.50 -16.21 42.33
N ALA A 13 -33.24 -15.97 42.67
CA ALA A 13 -32.32 -15.26 41.80
C ALA A 13 -31.97 -16.17 40.61
N ALA A 14 -32.53 -15.88 39.44
CA ALA A 14 -32.14 -16.54 38.20
C ALA A 14 -30.81 -15.95 37.71
N PRO A 15 -29.73 -16.73 37.56
CA PRO A 15 -28.52 -16.23 36.91
C PRO A 15 -28.85 -15.99 35.43
N LEU A 16 -28.61 -14.77 34.96
CA LEU A 16 -28.58 -14.45 33.53
C LEU A 16 -27.41 -15.22 32.92
N LEU A 17 -27.70 -16.39 32.34
CA LEU A 17 -26.76 -17.12 31.52
C LEU A 17 -26.55 -16.32 30.23
N VAL A 18 -25.49 -15.52 30.18
CA VAL A 18 -24.96 -15.00 28.91
C VAL A 18 -24.48 -16.19 28.10
N SER A 19 -25.28 -16.59 27.11
CA SER A 19 -24.86 -17.54 26.10
C SER A 19 -23.84 -16.83 25.20
N ALA A 20 -22.56 -16.93 25.55
CA ALA A 20 -21.50 -16.69 24.59
C ALA A 20 -21.63 -17.80 23.53
N ARG A 21 -22.15 -17.46 22.35
CA ARG A 21 -22.06 -18.36 21.20
C ARG A 21 -20.56 -18.65 21.01
N PRO A 22 -20.13 -19.92 20.94
CA PRO A 22 -18.76 -20.19 20.54
C PRO A 22 -18.58 -19.59 19.15
N VAL A 23 -17.68 -18.60 19.05
CA VAL A 23 -17.13 -18.19 17.76
C VAL A 23 -16.36 -19.41 17.29
N LYS A 24 -17.00 -20.25 16.47
CA LYS A 24 -16.25 -21.22 15.70
C LYS A 24 -15.30 -20.39 14.86
N SER A 25 -13.99 -20.52 15.10
CA SER A 25 -13.01 -20.12 14.10
C SER A 25 -13.44 -20.88 12.84
N ARG A 26 -13.96 -20.13 11.87
CA ARG A 26 -14.24 -20.68 10.56
C ARG A 26 -12.89 -20.60 9.87
N ALA A 27 -12.39 -21.74 9.43
CA ALA A 27 -11.28 -21.71 8.49
C ALA A 27 -11.68 -20.81 7.30
N ALA A 28 -10.72 -20.04 6.79
CA ALA A 28 -10.94 -19.27 5.58
C ALA A 28 -11.48 -20.20 4.47
N SER A 29 -12.36 -19.68 3.61
CA SER A 29 -12.70 -20.43 2.41
C SER A 29 -11.45 -20.62 1.55
N ALA A 30 -11.48 -21.57 0.61
CA ALA A 30 -10.35 -21.78 -0.29
C ALA A 30 -10.04 -20.52 -1.11
N ASN A 31 -11.06 -19.74 -1.47
CA ASN A 31 -10.91 -18.50 -2.22
C ASN A 31 -10.32 -17.39 -1.35
N ASP A 32 -10.80 -17.21 -0.12
CA ASP A 32 -10.25 -16.24 0.83
C ASP A 32 -8.80 -16.58 1.19
N ALA A 33 -8.49 -17.85 1.42
CA ALA A 33 -7.14 -18.31 1.69
C ALA A 33 -6.20 -18.02 0.51
N LEU A 34 -6.64 -18.27 -0.73
CA LEU A 34 -5.87 -17.96 -1.93
C LEU A 34 -5.63 -16.45 -2.09
N ALA A 35 -6.65 -15.62 -1.86
CA ALA A 35 -6.53 -14.17 -1.92
C ALA A 35 -5.53 -13.63 -0.89
N LEU A 36 -5.61 -14.12 0.35
CA LEU A 36 -4.68 -13.74 1.43
C LEU A 36 -3.26 -14.27 1.19
N GLN A 37 -3.11 -15.48 0.65
CA GLN A 37 -1.81 -16.03 0.27
C GLN A 37 -1.17 -15.19 -0.83
N PHE A 38 -1.95 -14.77 -1.84
CA PHE A 38 -1.49 -13.89 -2.90
C PHE A 38 -1.07 -12.53 -2.37
N ALA A 39 -1.89 -11.89 -1.52
CA ALA A 39 -1.52 -10.64 -0.85
C ALA A 39 -0.23 -10.80 -0.03
N ASN A 40 -0.09 -11.88 0.75
CA ASN A 40 1.12 -12.18 1.50
C ASN A 40 2.37 -12.36 0.62
N VAL A 41 2.23 -12.84 -0.61
CA VAL A 41 3.35 -12.87 -1.57
C VAL A 41 3.71 -11.45 -2.01
N LEU A 42 2.74 -10.58 -2.26
CA LEU A 42 3.02 -9.18 -2.62
C LEU A 42 3.68 -8.44 -1.45
N GLU A 43 3.17 -8.53 -0.23
CA GLU A 43 3.80 -7.87 0.93
C GLU A 43 5.25 -8.30 1.15
N GLN A 44 5.55 -9.58 0.92
CA GLN A 44 6.92 -10.08 0.97
C GLN A 44 7.79 -9.50 -0.15
N LEU A 45 7.24 -9.31 -1.36
CA LEU A 45 7.92 -8.65 -2.48
C LEU A 45 8.31 -7.23 -2.08
N GLU A 46 7.37 -6.44 -1.55
CA GLU A 46 7.60 -5.03 -1.18
C GLU A 46 8.56 -4.91 0.00
N THR A 47 8.34 -5.70 1.06
CA THR A 47 9.26 -5.79 2.21
C THR A 47 10.68 -6.11 1.77
N THR A 48 10.83 -7.07 0.85
CA THR A 48 12.15 -7.48 0.34
C THR A 48 12.78 -6.40 -0.53
N PHE A 49 11.99 -5.75 -1.39
CA PHE A 49 12.44 -4.65 -2.25
C PHE A 49 13.06 -3.51 -1.42
N TYR A 50 12.33 -3.01 -0.42
CA TYR A 50 12.85 -1.92 0.41
C TYR A 50 14.00 -2.36 1.30
N THR A 51 13.96 -3.57 1.85
CA THR A 51 15.07 -4.10 2.68
C THR A 51 16.36 -4.16 1.86
N GLN A 52 16.31 -4.68 0.63
CA GLN A 52 17.48 -4.76 -0.25
C GLN A 52 17.93 -3.37 -0.71
N GLY A 53 16.99 -2.49 -1.13
CA GLY A 53 17.31 -1.15 -1.59
C GLY A 53 17.97 -0.26 -0.52
N LEU A 54 17.44 -0.28 0.71
CA LEU A 54 17.99 0.47 1.86
C LEU A 54 19.35 -0.08 2.31
N ALA A 55 19.61 -1.38 2.12
CA ALA A 55 20.92 -1.96 2.38
C ALA A 55 21.94 -1.62 1.29
N GLN A 56 21.49 -1.40 0.05
CA GLN A 56 22.35 -1.20 -1.10
C GLN A 56 22.83 0.24 -1.27
N PHE A 57 21.98 1.23 -1.01
CA PHE A 57 22.29 2.64 -1.30
C PHE A 57 22.62 3.44 -0.04
N GLN A 58 23.62 4.30 -0.15
CA GLN A 58 24.00 5.25 0.91
C GLN A 58 23.44 6.64 0.63
N GLN A 59 23.51 7.52 1.63
CA GLN A 59 22.94 8.86 1.57
C GLN A 59 23.53 9.73 0.43
N SER A 60 24.77 9.47 0.01
CA SER A 60 25.40 10.09 -1.16
C SER A 60 24.70 9.72 -2.46
N ASP A 61 24.19 8.49 -2.61
CA ASP A 61 23.53 8.03 -3.83
C ASP A 61 22.20 8.75 -4.03
N PHE A 62 21.46 9.00 -2.95
CA PHE A 62 20.25 9.84 -2.98
C PHE A 62 20.57 11.30 -3.34
N THR A 63 21.67 11.84 -2.82
CA THR A 63 22.09 13.21 -3.16
C THR A 63 22.46 13.29 -4.64
N ASN A 64 23.22 12.33 -5.15
CA ASN A 64 23.58 12.20 -6.56
C ASN A 64 22.36 11.98 -7.45
N ALA A 65 21.30 11.37 -6.90
CA ALA A 65 20.03 11.18 -7.58
C ALA A 65 19.14 12.44 -7.66
N GLY A 66 19.61 13.56 -7.12
CA GLY A 66 18.95 14.86 -7.21
C GLY A 66 17.87 15.08 -6.15
N PHE A 67 17.81 14.27 -5.09
CA PHE A 67 16.94 14.53 -3.96
C PHE A 67 17.43 15.76 -3.18
N SER A 68 16.54 16.72 -2.92
CA SER A 68 16.89 17.94 -2.15
C SER A 68 17.27 17.64 -0.70
N SER A 69 16.75 16.54 -0.15
CA SER A 69 17.15 15.99 1.13
C SER A 69 17.20 14.47 1.06
N SER A 70 18.41 13.94 1.06
CA SER A 70 18.64 12.50 1.12
C SER A 70 18.14 11.90 2.43
N LEU A 71 18.13 12.65 3.54
CA LEU A 71 17.53 12.24 4.81
C LEU A 71 16.02 12.02 4.69
N VAL A 72 15.31 12.97 4.07
CA VAL A 72 13.85 12.86 3.87
C VAL A 72 13.52 11.65 3.00
N ALA A 73 14.26 11.46 1.90
CA ALA A 73 14.08 10.29 1.04
C ALA A 73 14.29 8.98 1.80
N THR A 74 15.39 8.84 2.54
CA THR A 74 15.66 7.62 3.31
C THR A 74 14.66 7.38 4.44
N GLN A 75 14.16 8.45 5.08
CA GLN A 75 13.18 8.34 6.15
C GLN A 75 11.84 7.84 5.63
N ILE A 76 11.37 8.37 4.49
CA ILE A 76 10.14 7.90 3.85
C ILE A 76 10.28 6.42 3.46
N LEU A 77 11.35 6.05 2.75
CA LEU A 77 11.58 4.67 2.31
C LEU A 77 11.71 3.70 3.49
N SER A 78 12.34 4.12 4.60
CA SER A 78 12.43 3.30 5.82
C SER A 78 11.08 3.17 6.54
N GLY A 79 10.24 4.20 6.47
CA GLY A 79 8.88 4.14 7.00
C GLY A 79 8.03 3.13 6.23
N ILE A 80 8.03 3.23 4.90
CA ILE A 80 7.35 2.29 4.01
C ILE A 80 7.81 0.86 4.29
N GLN A 81 9.13 0.62 4.33
CA GLN A 81 9.69 -0.69 4.66
C GLN A 81 9.16 -1.29 5.96
N ALA A 82 9.01 -0.46 7.00
CA ALA A 82 8.53 -0.91 8.30
C ALA A 82 7.03 -1.27 8.25
N ASP A 83 6.23 -0.50 7.52
CA ASP A 83 4.82 -0.76 7.31
C ASP A 83 4.63 -2.05 6.48
N GLU A 84 5.39 -2.27 5.39
CA GLU A 84 5.31 -3.52 4.60
C GLU A 84 5.71 -4.76 5.40
N SER A 85 6.72 -4.63 6.26
CA SER A 85 7.10 -5.72 7.16
C SER A 85 5.98 -6.04 8.17
N ALA A 86 5.22 -5.04 8.60
CA ALA A 86 4.08 -5.21 9.49
C ALA A 86 2.89 -5.85 8.75
N HIS A 87 2.60 -5.42 7.50
CA HIS A 87 1.59 -6.02 6.63
C HIS A 87 1.89 -7.51 6.39
N THR A 88 3.13 -7.84 6.01
CA THR A 88 3.59 -9.22 5.84
C THR A 88 3.32 -10.06 7.10
N THR A 89 3.76 -9.57 8.26
CA THR A 89 3.58 -10.28 9.54
C THR A 89 2.10 -10.48 9.86
N PHE A 90 1.29 -9.45 9.65
CA PHE A 90 -0.15 -9.48 9.86
C PHE A 90 -0.82 -10.53 8.98
N LEU A 91 -0.53 -10.58 7.68
CA LEU A 91 -1.13 -11.56 6.77
C LEU A 91 -0.69 -12.99 7.07
N GLN A 92 0.58 -13.21 7.43
CA GLN A 92 1.05 -14.54 7.84
C GLN A 92 0.30 -15.05 9.07
N GLN A 93 0.08 -14.16 10.05
CA GLN A 93 -0.70 -14.48 11.23
C GLN A 93 -2.16 -14.73 10.90
N ALA A 94 -2.79 -13.86 10.08
CA ALA A 94 -4.17 -14.00 9.66
C ALA A 94 -4.43 -15.31 8.91
N LEU A 95 -3.52 -15.71 8.01
CA LEU A 95 -3.57 -17.01 7.33
C LEU A 95 -3.54 -18.16 8.35
N THR A 96 -2.57 -18.14 9.26
CA THR A 96 -2.39 -19.19 10.26
C THR A 96 -3.60 -19.32 11.18
N ASP A 97 -4.13 -18.20 11.69
CA ASP A 97 -5.29 -18.16 12.59
C ASP A 97 -6.57 -18.67 11.92
N ASN A 98 -6.66 -18.54 10.60
CA ASN A 98 -7.78 -19.01 9.80
C ASN A 98 -7.50 -20.35 9.09
N GLY A 99 -6.50 -21.11 9.57
CA GLY A 99 -6.24 -22.48 9.14
C GLY A 99 -5.65 -22.62 7.74
N ALA A 100 -5.11 -21.53 7.18
CA ALA A 100 -4.37 -21.52 5.92
C ALA A 100 -2.86 -21.40 6.19
N THR A 101 -2.05 -21.84 5.23
CA THR A 101 -0.58 -21.78 5.34
C THR A 101 -0.05 -20.58 4.57
N PRO A 102 0.78 -19.71 5.17
CA PRO A 102 1.47 -18.65 4.42
C PRO A 102 2.37 -19.21 3.32
N LEU A 103 2.46 -18.50 2.20
CA LEU A 103 3.44 -18.79 1.15
C LEU A 103 4.75 -18.06 1.46
N THR A 104 5.86 -18.68 1.10
CA THR A 104 7.19 -18.05 1.15
C THR A 104 7.79 -18.10 -0.25
N CYS A 105 8.17 -16.94 -0.77
CA CYS A 105 8.74 -16.80 -2.11
C CYS A 105 10.06 -16.04 -2.03
N ASN A 106 10.90 -16.21 -3.06
CA ASN A 106 12.17 -15.50 -3.18
C ASN A 106 12.05 -14.40 -4.23
N TYR A 107 12.81 -13.32 -4.05
CA TYR A 107 12.74 -12.15 -4.93
C TYR A 107 14.12 -11.71 -5.39
N ASP A 108 14.22 -11.33 -6.66
CA ASP A 108 15.42 -10.75 -7.26
C ASP A 108 15.12 -9.36 -7.83
N PHE A 109 15.72 -8.35 -7.20
CA PHE A 109 15.60 -6.95 -7.61
C PHE A 109 16.90 -6.40 -8.20
N SER A 110 17.89 -7.25 -8.49
CA SER A 110 19.21 -6.81 -8.99
C SER A 110 19.13 -5.95 -10.25
N SER A 111 18.14 -6.20 -11.11
CA SER A 111 17.90 -5.45 -12.34
C SER A 111 17.39 -4.02 -12.09
N VAL A 112 16.64 -3.79 -11.00
CA VAL A 112 15.99 -2.51 -10.68
C VAL A 112 16.65 -1.74 -9.54
N LEU A 113 17.48 -2.40 -8.73
CA LEU A 113 18.33 -1.76 -7.74
C LEU A 113 19.70 -1.40 -8.33
N THR A 114 19.74 -0.86 -9.55
CA THR A 114 21.00 -0.46 -10.20
C THR A 114 21.48 0.92 -9.79
N ASN A 115 20.55 1.81 -9.46
CA ASN A 115 20.79 3.13 -8.90
C ASN A 115 19.52 3.63 -8.20
N VAL A 116 19.65 4.73 -7.45
CA VAL A 116 18.55 5.28 -6.66
C VAL A 116 17.39 5.79 -7.52
N GLN A 117 17.65 6.27 -8.73
CA GLN A 117 16.60 6.73 -9.65
C GLN A 117 15.75 5.56 -10.12
N THR A 118 16.37 4.47 -10.57
CA THR A 118 15.65 3.24 -10.95
C THR A 118 14.87 2.69 -9.76
N MET A 119 15.48 2.60 -8.57
CA MET A 119 14.80 2.14 -7.36
C MET A 119 13.59 3.02 -7.02
N ALA A 120 13.73 4.34 -6.97
CA ALA A 120 12.61 5.23 -6.63
C ALA A 120 11.47 5.16 -7.66
N ALA A 121 11.82 4.95 -8.93
CA ALA A 121 10.87 4.76 -10.00
C ALA A 121 10.13 3.41 -9.89
N THR A 122 10.86 2.34 -9.54
CA THR A 122 10.29 1.01 -9.25
C THR A 122 9.39 1.05 -8.01
N ALA A 123 9.79 1.76 -6.95
CA ALA A 123 9.00 1.91 -5.74
C ALA A 123 7.59 2.44 -6.07
N ARG A 124 7.48 3.46 -6.94
CA ARG A 124 6.18 4.00 -7.36
C ARG A 124 5.30 2.95 -8.04
N VAL A 125 5.89 2.07 -8.84
CA VAL A 125 5.17 0.99 -9.52
C VAL A 125 4.74 -0.08 -8.51
N VAL A 126 5.62 -0.47 -7.58
CA VAL A 126 5.35 -1.47 -6.54
C VAL A 126 4.20 -1.03 -5.64
N GLU A 127 4.25 0.16 -5.04
CA GLU A 127 3.15 0.62 -4.17
C GLU A 127 1.82 0.80 -4.94
N TYR A 128 1.90 1.29 -6.19
CA TYR A 128 0.68 1.39 -7.01
C TYR A 128 0.10 0.02 -7.34
N LEU A 129 0.95 -0.99 -7.48
CA LEU A 129 0.55 -2.38 -7.63
C LEU A 129 -0.13 -2.90 -6.36
N GLY A 130 0.41 -2.60 -5.18
CA GLY A 130 -0.20 -2.87 -3.87
C GLY A 130 -1.61 -2.29 -3.76
N VAL A 131 -1.76 -0.97 -4.03
CA VAL A 131 -3.07 -0.29 -4.09
C VAL A 131 -4.04 -1.02 -5.04
N SER A 132 -3.60 -1.29 -6.27
CA SER A 132 -4.42 -1.90 -7.31
C SER A 132 -4.84 -3.33 -6.96
N ALA A 133 -3.96 -4.08 -6.28
CA ALA A 133 -4.18 -5.45 -5.84
C ALA A 133 -5.23 -5.52 -4.72
N TYR A 134 -5.09 -4.71 -3.67
CA TYR A 134 -6.06 -4.67 -2.58
C TYR A 134 -7.43 -4.17 -3.04
N LEU A 135 -7.46 -3.14 -3.90
CA LEU A 135 -8.70 -2.62 -4.44
C LEU A 135 -9.42 -3.69 -5.29
N GLY A 136 -8.68 -4.46 -6.09
CA GLY A 136 -9.24 -5.57 -6.87
C GLY A 136 -9.63 -6.78 -6.02
N ALA A 137 -8.89 -7.08 -4.95
CA ALA A 137 -9.19 -8.17 -4.04
C ALA A 137 -10.52 -7.98 -3.29
N ALA A 138 -10.99 -6.73 -3.12
CA ALA A 138 -12.26 -6.43 -2.46
C ALA A 138 -13.47 -7.17 -3.08
N THR A 139 -13.43 -7.47 -4.38
CA THR A 139 -14.50 -8.24 -5.05
C THR A 139 -14.33 -9.75 -4.95
N LEU A 140 -13.19 -10.23 -4.47
CA LEU A 140 -12.83 -11.66 -4.38
C LEU A 140 -13.10 -12.25 -2.99
N LEU A 141 -13.16 -11.42 -1.94
CA LEU A 141 -13.36 -11.86 -0.57
C LEU A 141 -14.81 -12.33 -0.33
N GLU A 142 -14.96 -13.57 0.12
CA GLU A 142 -16.23 -14.19 0.49
C GLU A 142 -16.62 -13.82 1.93
N ASP A 143 -15.71 -13.97 2.90
CA ASP A 143 -15.95 -13.55 4.29
C ASP A 143 -15.48 -12.11 4.54
N GLN A 144 -16.27 -11.17 4.02
CA GLN A 144 -16.04 -9.74 4.21
C GLN A 144 -16.00 -9.33 5.69
N SER A 145 -16.69 -10.06 6.58
CA SER A 145 -16.74 -9.73 8.00
C SER A 145 -15.43 -9.98 8.75
N ILE A 146 -14.52 -10.75 8.15
CA ILE A 146 -13.22 -11.11 8.73
C ILE A 146 -12.10 -10.34 8.03
N PHE A 147 -12.09 -10.30 6.70
CA PHE A 147 -10.91 -9.88 5.94
C PHE A 147 -11.03 -8.47 5.33
N LEU A 148 -12.24 -7.95 5.11
CA LEU A 148 -12.40 -6.69 4.37
C LEU A 148 -11.84 -5.49 5.14
N ASP A 149 -12.12 -5.37 6.44
CA ASP A 149 -11.61 -4.25 7.25
C ASP A 149 -10.07 -4.27 7.33
N ALA A 150 -9.49 -5.46 7.41
CA ALA A 150 -8.04 -5.63 7.41
C ALA A 150 -7.42 -5.24 6.06
N ALA A 151 -7.95 -5.78 4.96
CA ALA A 151 -7.52 -5.44 3.60
C ALA A 151 -7.68 -3.95 3.30
N ALA A 152 -8.80 -3.35 3.72
CA ALA A 152 -9.05 -1.91 3.57
C ALA A 152 -8.06 -1.09 4.41
N SER A 153 -7.69 -1.55 5.61
CA SER A 153 -6.71 -0.84 6.44
C SER A 153 -5.34 -0.78 5.77
N ILE A 154 -4.89 -1.89 5.17
CA ILE A 154 -3.63 -1.96 4.40
C ILE A 154 -3.73 -1.06 3.16
N LEU A 155 -4.78 -1.21 2.34
CA LEU A 155 -5.02 -0.37 1.15
C LEU A 155 -4.86 1.13 1.41
N THR A 156 -5.35 1.64 2.54
CA THR A 156 -5.21 3.06 2.85
C THR A 156 -3.78 3.49 3.18
N VAL A 157 -2.94 2.57 3.65
CA VAL A 157 -1.52 2.78 3.91
C VAL A 157 -0.74 2.73 2.60
N GLU A 158 -0.98 1.72 1.75
CA GLU A 158 -0.46 1.64 0.37
C GLU A 158 -0.68 2.96 -0.39
N ALA A 159 -1.90 3.51 -0.35
CA ALA A 159 -2.23 4.77 -1.02
C ALA A 159 -1.45 5.97 -0.47
N ARG A 160 -1.12 5.96 0.84
CA ARG A 160 -0.28 7.00 1.47
C ARG A 160 1.19 6.85 1.08
N HIS A 161 1.70 5.63 0.99
CA HIS A 161 3.04 5.36 0.46
C HIS A 161 3.16 5.86 -0.97
N GLN A 162 2.19 5.51 -1.82
CA GLN A 162 2.11 5.99 -3.19
C GLN A 162 2.18 7.53 -3.25
N SER A 163 1.37 8.22 -2.43
CA SER A 163 1.36 9.68 -2.38
C SER A 163 2.73 10.28 -2.03
N LEU A 164 3.43 9.68 -1.06
CA LEU A 164 4.78 10.11 -0.67
C LEU A 164 5.81 9.82 -1.77
N LEU A 165 5.69 8.70 -2.47
CA LEU A 165 6.58 8.36 -3.59
C LEU A 165 6.35 9.26 -4.81
N ASN A 166 5.13 9.70 -5.07
CA ASN A 166 4.87 10.74 -6.09
C ASN A 166 5.58 12.04 -5.74
N VAL A 167 5.46 12.49 -4.49
CA VAL A 167 6.18 13.69 -4.01
C VAL A 167 7.70 13.50 -4.15
N LEU A 168 8.21 12.33 -3.79
CA LEU A 168 9.64 12.00 -3.97
C LEU A 168 10.08 11.98 -5.43
N ALA A 169 9.19 11.68 -6.37
CA ALA A 169 9.46 11.79 -7.80
C ALA A 169 9.29 13.21 -8.36
N GLY A 170 8.87 14.18 -7.54
CA GLY A 170 8.60 15.54 -7.98
C GLY A 170 7.25 15.68 -8.71
N ALA A 171 6.38 14.69 -8.60
CA ALA A 171 5.06 14.67 -9.20
C ALA A 171 3.99 15.27 -8.26
N THR A 172 2.75 15.33 -8.76
CA THR A 172 1.56 15.63 -7.97
C THR A 172 1.33 14.52 -6.93
N ALA A 173 1.11 14.88 -5.65
CA ALA A 173 0.99 13.89 -4.58
C ALA A 173 -0.19 12.94 -4.81
N ILE A 174 -1.35 13.50 -5.14
CA ILE A 174 -2.61 12.78 -5.38
C ILE A 174 -3.11 13.18 -6.77
N PRO A 175 -2.60 12.54 -7.85
CA PRO A 175 -2.85 13.02 -9.21
C PRO A 175 -4.25 12.70 -9.72
N GLN A 176 -4.95 11.72 -9.11
CA GLN A 176 -6.28 11.27 -9.50
C GLN A 176 -7.15 11.04 -8.26
N ALA A 177 -8.46 11.18 -8.42
CA ALA A 177 -9.41 11.04 -7.31
C ALA A 177 -9.76 9.58 -6.95
N PHE A 178 -9.39 8.63 -7.81
CA PHE A 178 -9.65 7.20 -7.65
C PHE A 178 -8.45 6.42 -8.20
N ASP A 179 -8.27 5.19 -7.74
CA ASP A 179 -7.27 4.26 -8.27
C ASP A 179 -7.90 3.21 -9.19
N ILE A 180 -7.07 2.38 -9.83
CA ILE A 180 -7.49 1.38 -10.81
C ILE A 180 -7.35 -0.02 -10.18
N PRO A 181 -8.46 -0.78 -9.99
CA PRO A 181 -8.37 -2.15 -9.49
C PRO A 181 -7.81 -3.11 -10.55
N PHE A 182 -6.92 -4.00 -10.14
CA PHE A 182 -6.38 -5.08 -10.96
C PHE A 182 -6.86 -6.45 -10.49
N THR A 183 -7.02 -7.37 -11.42
CA THR A 183 -7.21 -8.79 -11.13
C THR A 183 -5.89 -9.43 -10.68
N PRO A 184 -5.91 -10.55 -9.93
CA PRO A 184 -4.67 -11.22 -9.52
C PRO A 184 -3.73 -11.58 -10.67
N GLN A 185 -4.28 -11.93 -11.85
CA GLN A 185 -3.53 -12.27 -13.05
C GLN A 185 -2.78 -11.05 -13.61
N GLU A 186 -3.44 -9.90 -13.62
CA GLU A 186 -2.86 -8.63 -14.06
C GLU A 186 -1.79 -8.16 -13.06
N VAL A 187 -2.05 -8.30 -11.75
CA VAL A 187 -1.06 -8.01 -10.70
C VAL A 187 0.17 -8.88 -10.85
N LEU A 188 -0.03 -10.19 -11.01
CA LEU A 188 1.06 -11.14 -11.16
C LEU A 188 1.87 -10.89 -12.44
N SER A 189 1.27 -10.39 -13.52
CA SER A 189 2.02 -10.06 -14.74
C SER A 189 3.07 -8.96 -14.53
N ILE A 190 2.82 -8.04 -13.59
CA ILE A 190 3.76 -6.96 -13.23
C ILE A 190 4.75 -7.44 -12.17
N ALA A 191 4.32 -8.24 -11.20
CA ALA A 191 5.15 -8.75 -10.11
C ALA A 191 6.08 -9.91 -10.53
N ALA A 192 5.65 -10.74 -11.48
CA ALA A 192 6.32 -11.99 -11.86
C ALA A 192 7.81 -11.84 -12.19
N PRO A 193 8.28 -10.77 -12.85
CA PRO A 193 9.72 -10.62 -13.15
C PRO A 193 10.61 -10.52 -11.90
N PHE A 194 10.05 -10.19 -10.74
CA PHE A 194 10.78 -10.13 -9.48
C PHE A 194 10.71 -11.41 -8.66
N ILE A 195 9.79 -12.33 -9.00
CA ILE A 195 9.56 -13.56 -8.25
C ILE A 195 10.46 -14.66 -8.83
N THR A 196 11.25 -15.30 -7.96
CA THR A 196 12.21 -16.35 -8.36
C THR A 196 11.96 -17.67 -7.65
N GLY A 197 12.40 -18.76 -8.28
CA GLY A 197 12.19 -20.11 -7.79
C GLY A 197 10.73 -20.58 -7.92
N ASP A 198 10.38 -21.65 -7.19
CA ASP A 198 9.07 -22.31 -7.28
C ASP A 198 8.01 -21.63 -6.38
N CYS A 199 7.73 -20.35 -6.61
CA CYS A 199 6.65 -19.62 -5.93
C CYS A 199 5.30 -19.91 -6.63
N ASN A 200 4.55 -20.91 -6.15
CA ASN A 200 3.23 -21.22 -6.70
C ASN A 200 2.13 -20.39 -6.03
N THR A 201 1.75 -19.29 -6.67
CA THR A 201 0.66 -18.40 -6.23
C THR A 201 -0.74 -18.93 -6.55
N GLY A 202 -0.86 -20.02 -7.33
CA GLY A 202 -2.14 -20.51 -7.84
C GLY A 202 -2.78 -19.63 -8.91
N VAL A 203 -2.10 -18.57 -9.36
CA VAL A 203 -2.56 -17.60 -10.35
C VAL A 203 -1.67 -17.67 -11.58
N THR A 204 -2.25 -17.58 -12.77
CA THR A 204 -1.49 -17.47 -14.04
C THR A 204 -1.44 -16.01 -14.47
N PRO A 205 -0.25 -15.42 -14.70
CA PRO A 205 -0.16 -14.03 -15.13
C PRO A 205 -0.77 -13.82 -16.51
N THR A 206 -1.28 -12.62 -16.78
CA THR A 206 -1.54 -12.18 -18.16
C THR A 206 -0.23 -12.04 -18.93
N ASN A 207 -0.29 -11.97 -20.27
CA ASN A 207 0.90 -11.72 -21.08
C ASN A 207 1.49 -10.35 -20.72
N ALA A 208 2.80 -10.32 -20.44
CA ALA A 208 3.51 -9.09 -20.12
C ALA A 208 3.48 -8.10 -21.30
N LEU A 209 3.42 -6.81 -20.95
CA LEU A 209 3.46 -5.69 -21.88
C LEU A 209 4.56 -4.73 -21.45
N THR A 210 5.29 -4.20 -22.42
CA THR A 210 6.38 -3.25 -22.20
C THR A 210 6.11 -1.98 -22.99
N ILE A 211 6.40 -0.82 -22.41
CA ILE A 211 6.54 0.44 -23.15
C ILE A 211 7.99 0.55 -23.62
N THR A 212 8.21 0.71 -24.92
CA THR A 212 9.55 0.75 -25.54
C THR A 212 10.06 2.18 -25.79
N ASN A 213 9.35 3.19 -25.31
CA ASN A 213 9.79 4.58 -25.40
C ASN A 213 11.07 4.80 -24.58
N GLN A 214 12.04 5.49 -25.18
CA GLN A 214 13.33 5.79 -24.53
C GLN A 214 13.24 6.93 -23.53
N GLU A 215 12.25 7.81 -23.68
CA GLU A 215 11.99 8.97 -22.84
C GLU A 215 10.74 8.75 -21.98
N THR A 216 10.61 9.52 -20.89
CA THR A 216 9.40 9.51 -20.06
C THR A 216 8.20 9.91 -20.91
N PRO A 217 7.13 9.10 -20.95
CA PRO A 217 5.91 9.52 -21.59
C PRO A 217 5.32 10.75 -20.90
N THR A 218 5.01 11.76 -21.69
CA THR A 218 4.26 12.96 -21.29
C THR A 218 3.01 13.07 -22.15
N VAL A 219 2.16 14.07 -21.88
CA VAL A 219 1.04 14.38 -22.77
C VAL A 219 1.55 14.59 -24.21
N GLY A 220 0.88 13.96 -25.17
CA GLY A 220 1.24 14.01 -26.59
C GLY A 220 2.31 13.00 -27.02
N THR A 221 2.92 12.23 -26.12
CA THR A 221 3.84 11.15 -26.49
C THR A 221 3.08 10.02 -27.21
N LEU A 222 3.55 9.60 -28.38
CA LEU A 222 3.11 8.36 -29.02
C LEU A 222 3.80 7.17 -28.31
N LEU A 223 3.00 6.34 -27.64
CA LEU A 223 3.49 5.16 -26.97
C LEU A 223 3.78 4.03 -27.96
N THR A 224 4.87 3.33 -27.71
CA THR A 224 5.32 2.16 -28.46
C THR A 224 5.44 0.98 -27.52
N PHE A 225 5.14 -0.22 -28.00
CA PHE A 225 5.00 -1.39 -27.15
C PHE A 225 5.72 -2.61 -27.69
N SER A 226 6.17 -3.47 -26.77
CA SER A 226 6.57 -4.85 -27.05
C SER A 226 5.86 -5.80 -26.09
N GLY A 227 5.61 -7.03 -26.54
CA GLY A 227 4.98 -8.07 -25.73
C GLY A 227 4.56 -9.25 -26.59
N ASN A 228 4.23 -10.35 -25.94
CA ASN A 228 3.79 -11.56 -26.65
C ASN A 228 2.49 -11.29 -27.40
N ASN A 229 2.49 -11.59 -28.71
CA ASN A 229 1.36 -11.36 -29.63
C ASN A 229 0.93 -9.90 -29.82
N VAL A 230 1.73 -8.93 -29.37
CA VAL A 230 1.50 -7.50 -29.62
C VAL A 230 1.86 -7.20 -31.09
N THR A 231 0.88 -6.80 -31.89
CA THR A 231 1.01 -6.59 -33.35
C THR A 231 0.15 -5.42 -33.83
N GLY A 232 0.40 -4.93 -35.06
CA GLY A 232 -0.41 -3.88 -35.67
C GLY A 232 -1.86 -4.30 -35.92
N GLY A 233 -2.78 -3.34 -35.92
CA GLY A 233 -4.23 -3.53 -36.02
C GLY A 233 -4.93 -3.83 -34.69
N GLN A 234 -4.18 -3.85 -33.58
CA GLN A 234 -4.70 -3.98 -32.22
C GLN A 234 -5.04 -2.60 -31.62
N PHE A 235 -5.58 -2.60 -30.40
CA PHE A 235 -6.05 -1.38 -29.73
C PHE A 235 -5.37 -1.21 -28.38
N CYS A 236 -4.90 0.00 -28.14
CA CYS A 236 -4.32 0.46 -26.89
C CYS A 236 -5.44 1.01 -26.00
N ASN A 237 -5.57 0.46 -24.79
CA ASN A 237 -6.56 0.88 -23.79
C ASN A 237 -5.82 1.53 -22.62
N MET A 238 -5.89 2.86 -22.53
CA MET A 238 -5.34 3.63 -21.42
C MET A 238 -6.42 3.88 -20.38
N MET A 239 -6.29 3.25 -19.21
CA MET A 239 -7.21 3.42 -18.08
C MET A 239 -6.65 4.44 -17.10
N LEU A 240 -7.52 5.32 -16.64
CA LEU A 240 -7.25 6.28 -15.58
C LEU A 240 -8.24 6.07 -14.44
N GLY A 241 -7.78 6.37 -13.23
CA GLY A 241 -8.61 6.45 -12.06
C GLY A 241 -9.80 7.39 -12.25
N GLY A 242 -10.99 6.89 -11.96
CA GLY A 242 -12.23 7.67 -11.99
C GLY A 242 -12.97 7.65 -13.34
N LEU A 243 -12.38 7.06 -14.39
CA LEU A 243 -13.11 6.79 -15.63
C LEU A 243 -13.78 5.42 -15.56
N PRO A 244 -15.03 5.27 -16.06
CA PRO A 244 -15.71 3.97 -16.10
C PRO A 244 -15.14 3.04 -17.18
N PHE A 245 -14.50 3.59 -18.21
CA PHE A 245 -13.92 2.86 -19.33
C PHE A 245 -12.56 3.46 -19.71
N ALA A 246 -11.68 2.63 -20.26
CA ALA A 246 -10.40 3.06 -20.80
C ALA A 246 -10.58 3.95 -22.05
N ILE A 247 -9.60 4.82 -22.29
CA ILE A 247 -9.43 5.52 -23.55
C ILE A 247 -8.89 4.50 -24.57
N ASN A 248 -9.71 4.14 -25.55
CA ASN A 248 -9.38 3.16 -26.58
C ASN A 248 -8.88 3.86 -27.85
N LEU A 249 -7.65 3.56 -28.26
CA LEU A 249 -7.02 4.09 -29.48
C LEU A 249 -6.44 2.94 -30.31
N PRO A 250 -6.34 3.05 -31.65
CA PRO A 250 -5.51 2.14 -32.44
C PRO A 250 -4.07 2.12 -31.91
N ILE A 251 -3.42 0.95 -31.85
CA ILE A 251 -2.07 0.82 -31.30
C ILE A 251 -1.05 1.73 -32.01
N GLU A 252 -1.24 1.98 -33.30
CA GLU A 252 -0.39 2.88 -34.11
C GLU A 252 -0.55 4.36 -33.76
N ASN A 253 -1.65 4.71 -33.08
CA ASN A 253 -2.00 6.07 -32.68
C ASN A 253 -2.22 6.16 -31.16
N CYS A 254 -1.56 5.31 -30.36
CA CYS A 254 -1.67 5.35 -28.90
C CYS A 254 -0.92 6.54 -28.30
N THR A 255 -1.44 7.74 -28.53
CA THR A 255 -0.89 9.00 -28.03
C THR A 255 -1.49 9.34 -26.67
N VAL A 256 -0.65 9.68 -25.69
CA VAL A 256 -1.08 10.13 -24.36
C VAL A 256 -2.00 11.35 -24.50
N PRO A 257 -3.28 11.28 -24.10
CA PRO A 257 -4.23 12.38 -24.26
C PRO A 257 -3.92 13.57 -23.38
N ALA A 258 -4.45 14.74 -23.73
CA ALA A 258 -4.38 15.94 -22.88
C ALA A 258 -5.19 15.76 -21.59
N GLY A 259 -4.71 16.38 -20.49
CA GLY A 259 -5.36 16.33 -19.18
C GLY A 259 -5.14 15.03 -18.40
N VAL A 260 -4.24 14.17 -18.87
CA VAL A 260 -3.80 12.97 -18.16
C VAL A 260 -2.66 13.32 -17.21
N ASN A 261 -2.84 13.01 -15.93
CA ASN A 261 -1.82 13.16 -14.89
C ASN A 261 -1.84 11.94 -13.95
N GLY A 262 -0.67 11.51 -13.48
CA GLY A 262 -0.50 10.37 -12.58
C GLY A 262 -0.44 9.01 -13.28
N PRO A 263 -0.77 7.92 -12.57
CA PRO A 263 -0.70 6.57 -13.10
C PRO A 263 -1.75 6.34 -14.20
N VAL A 264 -1.32 5.64 -15.24
CA VAL A 264 -2.15 5.15 -16.36
C VAL A 264 -1.83 3.68 -16.55
N ALA A 265 -2.85 2.83 -16.43
CA ALA A 265 -2.72 1.41 -16.70
C ALA A 265 -3.07 1.14 -18.17
N ILE A 266 -2.22 0.41 -18.88
CA ILE A 266 -2.33 0.24 -20.33
C ILE A 266 -2.41 -1.23 -20.70
N TRP A 267 -3.43 -1.60 -21.48
CA TRP A 267 -3.59 -2.93 -22.08
C TRP A 267 -3.60 -2.84 -23.60
N ILE A 268 -3.19 -3.92 -24.25
CA ILE A 268 -3.43 -4.14 -25.68
C ILE A 268 -4.58 -5.13 -25.84
N THR A 269 -5.58 -4.80 -26.67
CA THR A 269 -6.73 -5.67 -26.98
C THR A 269 -6.81 -5.97 -28.48
N SER A 270 -7.41 -7.12 -28.80
CA SER A 270 -7.64 -7.55 -30.18
C SER A 270 -8.88 -6.92 -30.84
N ASN A 271 -9.71 -6.23 -30.06
CA ASN A 271 -10.89 -5.51 -30.54
C ASN A 271 -10.90 -4.05 -30.07
N ASN A 272 -11.79 -3.24 -30.64
CA ASN A 272 -11.94 -1.81 -30.35
C ASN A 272 -12.95 -1.50 -29.23
N THR A 273 -13.29 -2.48 -28.39
CA THR A 273 -14.19 -2.27 -27.26
C THR A 273 -13.38 -1.69 -26.10
N PRO A 274 -13.71 -0.49 -25.59
CA PRO A 274 -13.03 0.05 -24.42
C PRO A 274 -13.13 -0.88 -23.21
N LEU A 275 -12.02 -1.16 -22.54
CA LEU A 275 -12.03 -1.96 -21.32
C LEU A 275 -12.78 -1.23 -20.20
N ALA A 276 -13.67 -1.96 -19.51
CA ALA A 276 -14.33 -1.45 -18.31
C ALA A 276 -13.34 -1.36 -17.14
N ASN A 277 -13.44 -0.30 -16.35
CA ASN A 277 -12.63 -0.14 -15.14
C ASN A 277 -13.10 -1.10 -14.03
N ASN A 278 -14.39 -1.43 -14.00
CA ASN A 278 -14.89 -2.49 -13.14
C ASN A 278 -14.29 -3.85 -13.54
N ILE A 279 -13.49 -4.44 -12.66
CA ILE A 279 -12.80 -5.71 -12.90
C ILE A 279 -13.74 -6.89 -13.14
N VAL A 280 -14.98 -6.81 -12.62
CA VAL A 280 -16.01 -7.85 -12.83
C VAL A 280 -16.53 -7.81 -14.26
N ASP A 281 -16.62 -6.62 -14.85
CA ASP A 281 -17.14 -6.40 -16.21
C ASP A 281 -16.02 -6.29 -17.26
N ARG A 282 -14.75 -6.24 -16.82
CA ARG A 282 -13.61 -6.05 -17.71
C ARG A 282 -13.44 -7.25 -18.63
N ASP A 283 -13.48 -7.01 -19.94
CA ASP A 283 -13.24 -8.04 -20.94
C ASP A 283 -11.80 -8.55 -20.82
N THR A 284 -11.66 -9.81 -20.41
CA THR A 284 -10.38 -10.53 -20.33
C THR A 284 -10.15 -11.42 -21.56
N THR A 285 -11.18 -11.67 -22.37
CA THR A 285 -11.12 -12.60 -23.50
C THR A 285 -10.41 -12.01 -24.71
N HIS A 286 -10.47 -10.69 -24.87
CA HIS A 286 -9.79 -9.97 -25.96
C HIS A 286 -8.51 -9.28 -25.53
N GLN A 287 -8.09 -9.41 -24.27
CA GLN A 287 -6.80 -8.90 -23.80
C GLN A 287 -5.66 -9.69 -24.44
N VAL A 288 -4.77 -8.98 -25.12
CA VAL A 288 -3.58 -9.54 -25.75
C VAL A 288 -2.42 -9.52 -24.77
N ALA A 289 -2.20 -8.39 -24.11
CA ALA A 289 -1.13 -8.17 -23.14
C ALA A 289 -1.45 -6.99 -22.20
N GLY A 290 -0.81 -6.98 -21.03
CA GLY A 290 -0.92 -5.92 -20.02
C GLY A 290 -1.61 -6.38 -18.72
N PRO A 291 -1.75 -5.48 -17.74
CA PRO A 291 -1.39 -4.06 -17.83
C PRO A 291 0.11 -3.79 -17.75
N VAL A 292 0.53 -2.67 -18.34
CA VAL A 292 1.75 -1.95 -17.97
C VAL A 292 1.35 -0.61 -17.35
N ILE A 293 2.04 -0.17 -16.31
CA ILE A 293 1.77 1.11 -15.65
C ILE A 293 2.73 2.17 -16.20
N ALA A 294 2.17 3.31 -16.60
CA ALA A 294 2.93 4.52 -16.92
C ALA A 294 2.51 5.66 -15.99
N PHE A 295 3.47 6.33 -15.36
CA PHE A 295 3.23 7.60 -14.68
C PHE A 295 3.42 8.76 -15.66
N ILE A 296 2.37 9.55 -15.86
CA ILE A 296 2.36 10.77 -16.66
C ILE A 296 2.37 11.95 -15.69
N ASP A 297 3.55 12.49 -15.39
CA ASP A 297 3.70 13.57 -14.41
C ASP A 297 3.77 14.95 -15.11
N ASP A 298 2.78 15.24 -15.97
CA ASP A 298 2.71 16.51 -16.73
C ASP A 298 2.42 17.70 -15.80
N ASP A 299 1.64 17.46 -14.74
CA ASP A 299 1.41 18.41 -13.65
C ASP A 299 2.27 18.07 -12.43
N SER A 300 3.01 19.07 -11.93
CA SER A 300 3.82 18.96 -10.72
C SER A 300 3.41 20.02 -9.71
N GLU A 301 3.19 19.61 -8.46
CA GLU A 301 2.82 20.50 -7.37
C GLU A 301 4.06 21.11 -6.69
N ALA A 302 3.88 22.27 -6.05
CA ALA A 302 4.95 22.95 -5.32
C ALA A 302 5.64 22.05 -4.27
N LEU A 303 4.90 21.12 -3.65
CA LEU A 303 5.45 20.15 -2.71
C LEU A 303 6.42 19.18 -3.40
N GLY A 304 6.04 18.63 -4.55
CA GLY A 304 6.90 17.78 -5.36
C GLY A 304 8.14 18.53 -5.84
N GLN A 305 7.96 19.77 -6.32
CA GLN A 305 9.06 20.63 -6.79
C GLN A 305 10.04 21.02 -5.68
N LEU A 306 9.59 21.13 -4.43
CA LEU A 306 10.46 21.39 -3.28
C LEU A 306 11.39 20.20 -2.99
N ILE A 307 10.89 18.98 -3.20
CA ILE A 307 11.63 17.73 -2.96
C ILE A 307 12.56 17.38 -4.13
N ARG A 308 12.10 17.67 -5.36
CA ARG A 308 12.88 17.54 -6.59
C ARG A 308 12.74 18.82 -7.44
N PRO A 309 13.60 19.82 -7.25
CA PRO A 309 13.56 21.03 -8.06
C PRO A 309 13.89 20.69 -9.51
N THR A 310 12.92 20.85 -10.41
CA THR A 310 13.17 20.85 -11.84
C THR A 310 13.74 22.22 -12.24
N SER A 311 14.80 22.26 -13.04
CA SER A 311 15.45 23.49 -13.48
C SER A 311 14.60 24.23 -14.53
N THR A 312 13.44 24.74 -14.13
CA THR A 312 12.55 25.57 -14.97
C THR A 312 12.66 27.05 -14.63
N SER A 313 13.88 27.55 -14.38
CA SER A 313 14.17 28.99 -14.35
C SER A 313 15.66 29.27 -14.55
N GLY A 314 16.00 29.71 -15.77
CA GLY A 314 17.16 30.54 -16.19
C GLY A 314 18.53 30.42 -15.51
N SER A 315 19.57 30.29 -16.36
CA SER A 315 21.02 30.52 -16.13
C SER A 315 21.88 29.30 -15.76
N ASP A 316 22.46 28.69 -16.79
CA ASP A 316 23.81 28.11 -16.88
C ASP A 316 24.39 27.41 -15.63
N THR A 317 24.06 26.13 -15.46
CA THR A 317 25.01 25.03 -15.23
C THR A 317 24.26 23.73 -15.53
N SER A 318 24.52 23.18 -16.71
CA SER A 318 23.89 21.97 -17.23
C SER A 318 24.39 20.73 -16.49
N THR A 319 23.71 20.36 -15.40
CA THR A 319 23.66 18.97 -14.94
C THR A 319 22.27 18.44 -15.28
N THR A 320 22.08 18.05 -16.54
CA THR A 320 20.90 17.30 -16.96
C THR A 320 20.97 15.93 -16.30
N THR A 321 20.37 15.80 -15.11
CA THR A 321 20.19 14.49 -14.49
C THR A 321 19.13 13.76 -15.31
N THR A 322 19.57 12.97 -16.28
CA THR A 322 18.69 12.05 -17.03
C THR A 322 18.08 11.08 -16.03
N ILE A 323 16.77 11.21 -15.84
CA ILE A 323 15.95 10.37 -14.96
C ILE A 323 15.76 9.02 -15.67
N LEU A 324 16.06 7.92 -14.98
CA LEU A 324 15.51 6.63 -15.37
C LEU A 324 14.05 6.58 -14.93
N THR A 325 13.14 6.38 -15.87
CA THR A 325 11.70 6.53 -15.67
C THR A 325 11.10 5.27 -15.01
N PRO A 326 9.93 5.37 -14.35
CA PRO A 326 9.16 4.18 -13.94
C PRO A 326 8.90 3.21 -15.08
N GLN A 327 8.94 3.69 -16.33
CA GLN A 327 8.80 2.92 -17.55
C GLN A 327 10.12 2.30 -18.02
N GLN A 328 11.27 2.91 -17.73
CA GLN A 328 12.58 2.25 -17.84
C GLN A 328 12.71 1.18 -16.76
N ALA A 329 12.18 1.41 -15.56
CA ALA A 329 11.99 0.36 -14.56
C ALA A 329 11.01 -0.72 -15.04
N ALA A 330 9.86 -0.35 -15.63
CA ALA A 330 8.85 -1.26 -16.19
C ALA A 330 9.35 -2.03 -17.43
N SER A 331 10.27 -1.46 -18.20
CA SER A 331 10.89 -2.12 -19.35
C SER A 331 12.11 -2.94 -18.95
N ILE A 332 12.85 -2.58 -17.91
CA ILE A 332 13.78 -3.49 -17.23
C ILE A 332 13.02 -4.70 -16.68
N LEU A 333 11.90 -4.45 -15.99
CA LEU A 333 10.92 -5.43 -15.52
C LEU A 333 10.50 -6.39 -16.65
N ALA A 334 10.15 -5.86 -17.82
CA ALA A 334 9.67 -6.69 -18.92
C ALA A 334 10.77 -7.28 -19.83
N SER A 335 12.01 -6.77 -19.79
CA SER A 335 13.15 -7.28 -20.58
C SER A 335 13.96 -8.37 -19.88
N ALA A 336 13.76 -8.57 -18.58
CA ALA A 336 14.33 -9.68 -17.82
C ALA A 336 13.88 -11.08 -18.33
N ASP A 337 12.77 -11.15 -19.08
CA ASP A 337 12.28 -12.38 -19.73
C ASP A 337 13.16 -12.84 -20.92
N SER A 338 14.02 -11.96 -21.44
CA SER A 338 14.82 -12.23 -22.66
C SER A 338 16.22 -12.83 -22.40
N SER A 339 16.65 -12.93 -21.14
CA SER A 339 17.98 -13.46 -20.79
C SER A 339 17.89 -14.75 -19.97
N SER A 340 17.36 -15.81 -20.57
CA SER A 340 17.67 -17.16 -20.13
C SER A 340 18.18 -18.00 -21.31
N ALA A 341 19.26 -18.74 -21.04
CA ALA A 341 19.93 -19.73 -21.88
C ALA A 341 21.00 -19.22 -22.88
N THR A 342 22.24 -19.07 -22.40
CA THR A 342 23.33 -20.04 -22.71
C THR A 342 24.63 -19.61 -22.01
N GLY A 343 25.02 -20.35 -20.98
CA GLY A 343 26.29 -20.18 -20.29
C GLY A 343 26.83 -21.52 -19.81
N THR A 344 27.41 -22.29 -20.73
CA THR A 344 28.16 -23.52 -20.44
C THR A 344 29.45 -23.18 -19.69
N PRO A 345 29.87 -23.93 -18.66
CA PRO A 345 30.99 -23.54 -17.81
C PRO A 345 32.32 -23.75 -18.54
N SER A 346 33.20 -22.75 -18.47
CA SER A 346 34.60 -22.90 -18.86
C SER A 346 35.46 -22.85 -17.60
N ASP A 347 35.96 -24.04 -17.28
CA ASP A 347 36.98 -24.35 -16.31
C ASP A 347 38.30 -23.63 -16.69
N SER A 348 38.92 -22.94 -15.74
CA SER A 348 40.37 -22.71 -15.80
C SER A 348 40.92 -22.52 -14.38
N SER A 349 41.65 -23.55 -13.99
CA SER A 349 42.54 -23.62 -12.86
C SER A 349 43.64 -22.56 -12.91
N ASN A 350 43.96 -21.95 -11.76
CA ASN A 350 45.37 -21.82 -11.38
C ASN A 350 45.58 -21.68 -9.87
N SER A 351 46.68 -22.27 -9.45
CA SER A 351 47.09 -22.67 -8.11
C SER A 351 47.71 -21.59 -7.22
N GLY A 352 47.77 -21.92 -5.92
CA GLY A 352 48.76 -21.46 -4.94
C GLY A 352 48.20 -20.45 -3.93
N SER A 353 48.41 -20.54 -2.61
CA SER A 353 49.24 -21.40 -1.75
C SER A 353 48.97 -20.96 -0.30
N ASP A 354 49.01 -21.91 0.65
CA ASP A 354 49.32 -21.81 2.10
C ASP A 354 48.76 -20.60 2.91
N SER A 355 48.12 -20.77 4.06
CA SER A 355 48.68 -21.42 5.26
C SER A 355 47.58 -21.59 6.32
N SER A 356 47.69 -22.67 7.09
CA SER A 356 47.02 -22.93 8.37
C SER A 356 47.39 -21.91 9.46
N ASP A 357 46.48 -21.65 10.41
CA ASP A 357 46.75 -21.95 11.83
C ASP A 357 45.51 -21.79 12.72
N SER A 358 45.52 -22.61 13.76
CA SER A 358 44.45 -22.91 14.71
C SER A 358 44.57 -22.09 16.01
N ASP A 359 43.47 -22.10 16.75
CA ASP A 359 43.35 -22.04 18.21
C ASP A 359 43.67 -20.74 19.00
N SER A 360 42.69 -20.40 19.85
CA SER A 360 42.85 -20.25 21.31
C SER A 360 42.20 -19.00 21.90
N SER A 361 41.43 -19.29 22.95
CA SER A 361 40.74 -18.42 23.90
C SER A 361 41.67 -17.61 24.82
N SER A 362 41.13 -16.52 25.39
CA SER A 362 41.23 -16.05 26.81
C SER A 362 40.75 -14.59 26.88
N THR A 363 39.58 -14.32 27.48
CA THR A 363 39.37 -13.72 28.83
C THR A 363 40.09 -12.40 29.09
N ASP A 364 39.33 -11.30 29.29
CA ASP A 364 39.13 -10.73 30.64
C ASP A 364 38.06 -9.60 30.71
N THR A 365 37.20 -9.70 31.75
CA THR A 365 36.65 -8.70 32.71
C THR A 365 36.50 -7.20 32.32
N SER A 366 35.56 -6.37 32.83
CA SER A 366 34.37 -6.45 33.71
C SER A 366 33.84 -5.01 33.94
N SER A 367 32.52 -4.81 34.07
CA SER A 367 31.83 -3.87 34.99
C SER A 367 30.34 -3.78 34.59
N ASN A 368 29.42 -4.56 35.15
CA ASN A 368 28.78 -4.50 36.47
C ASN A 368 27.97 -3.22 36.75
N ALA A 369 26.64 -3.34 36.63
CA ALA A 369 25.68 -2.60 37.45
C ALA A 369 24.45 -3.48 37.71
N THR A 370 24.31 -3.88 38.98
CA THR A 370 23.27 -4.73 39.54
C THR A 370 22.08 -3.88 39.99
N SER A 371 20.85 -4.33 39.72
CA SER A 371 19.73 -4.11 40.64
C SER A 371 18.67 -5.20 40.49
N THR A 372 18.67 -6.16 41.42
CA THR A 372 17.52 -6.99 41.81
C THR A 372 16.66 -6.19 42.79
N ASP A 373 15.33 -6.16 42.68
CA ASP A 373 14.46 -7.23 43.18
C ASP A 373 12.94 -6.91 43.09
N THR A 374 12.17 -8.00 42.89
CA THR A 374 10.77 -8.32 43.27
C THR A 374 9.57 -7.36 43.09
N GLY A 375 8.78 -7.65 42.05
CA GLY A 375 7.40 -8.20 42.13
C GLY A 375 6.30 -7.46 42.92
N SER A 376 5.25 -6.99 42.22
CA SER A 376 3.82 -7.20 42.58
C SER A 376 2.87 -6.61 41.53
N ASN A 377 1.89 -7.42 41.10
CA ASN A 377 0.72 -7.02 40.33
C ASN A 377 -0.06 -5.90 41.05
N GLY A 378 -0.17 -4.74 40.41
CA GLY A 378 -1.08 -3.68 40.80
C GLY A 378 -1.28 -2.76 39.60
N ALA A 379 -2.47 -2.80 38.99
CA ALA A 379 -2.87 -1.84 37.99
C ALA A 379 -2.77 -0.43 38.60
N ALA A 380 -1.75 0.31 38.21
CA ALA A 380 -1.61 1.72 38.58
C ALA A 380 -2.74 2.49 37.88
N ALA A 381 -3.66 3.01 38.67
CA ALA A 381 -4.71 3.89 38.20
C ALA A 381 -4.09 5.09 37.48
N VAL A 382 -4.43 5.25 36.20
CA VAL A 382 -4.15 6.47 35.44
C VAL A 382 -4.84 7.63 36.16
N PRO A 383 -4.15 8.73 36.51
CA PRO A 383 -4.81 9.89 37.08
C PRO A 383 -5.90 10.36 36.13
N ALA A 384 -7.11 10.61 36.64
CA ALA A 384 -8.21 11.13 35.85
C ALA A 384 -7.77 12.50 35.26
N SER A 385 -7.39 12.49 33.98
CA SER A 385 -7.12 13.72 33.25
C SER A 385 -8.46 14.40 32.96
N THR A 386 -8.51 15.70 33.24
CA THR A 386 -9.65 16.54 32.88
C THR A 386 -9.85 16.45 31.37
N PRO A 387 -11.07 16.21 30.86
CA PRO A 387 -11.30 16.16 29.42
C PRO A 387 -10.83 17.47 28.78
N LEU A 388 -9.87 17.37 27.86
CA LEU A 388 -9.40 18.54 27.12
C LEU A 388 -10.52 19.05 26.19
N PRO A 389 -10.65 20.37 25.99
CA PRO A 389 -11.66 20.94 25.11
C PRO A 389 -11.56 20.37 23.68
N ALA A 390 -12.69 20.32 22.97
CA ALA A 390 -12.84 19.76 21.62
C ALA A 390 -11.97 20.41 20.52
N ASN A 391 -11.28 21.49 20.86
CA ASN A 391 -10.40 22.26 19.97
C ASN A 391 -9.03 22.51 20.62
N PHE A 392 -8.62 21.66 21.56
CA PHE A 392 -7.38 21.86 22.29
C PHE A 392 -6.19 21.84 21.32
N THR A 393 -5.48 22.96 21.31
CA THR A 393 -4.16 23.11 20.72
C THR A 393 -3.22 23.48 21.86
N GLY A 394 -2.33 22.58 22.24
CA GLY A 394 -1.43 22.81 23.38
C GLY A 394 -0.69 21.55 23.82
N GLN A 395 0.16 21.69 24.84
CA GLN A 395 0.90 20.55 25.39
C GLN A 395 -0.04 19.54 26.06
N SER A 396 0.26 18.25 25.88
CA SER A 396 -0.32 17.15 26.65
C SER A 396 -0.15 17.40 28.15
N PRO A 397 -0.97 16.79 29.02
CA PRO A 397 -0.87 16.98 30.46
C PRO A 397 0.50 16.64 31.07
N ASP A 398 1.30 15.80 30.40
CA ASP A 398 2.67 15.47 30.78
C ASP A 398 3.74 16.41 30.16
N GLY A 399 3.31 17.40 29.36
CA GLY A 399 4.16 18.43 28.75
C GLY A 399 5.04 17.94 27.59
N LYS A 400 4.91 16.68 27.17
CA LYS A 400 5.85 16.05 26.22
C LYS A 400 5.42 16.14 24.77
N THR A 401 4.13 16.33 24.50
CA THR A 401 3.57 16.28 23.15
C THR A 401 2.72 17.50 22.90
N ASN A 402 2.89 18.20 21.78
CA ASN A 402 1.91 19.20 21.36
C ASN A 402 0.74 18.47 20.70
N VAL A 403 -0.44 18.56 21.31
CA VAL A 403 -1.70 18.04 20.79
C VAL A 403 -2.35 19.12 19.94
N ILE A 404 -2.71 18.77 18.70
CA ILE A 404 -3.48 19.61 17.79
C ILE A 404 -4.70 18.81 17.35
N GLY A 405 -5.88 19.17 17.84
CA GLY A 405 -7.15 18.61 17.39
C GLY A 405 -7.54 17.30 18.08
N LEU A 406 -8.31 17.41 19.16
CA LEU A 406 -9.08 16.30 19.74
C LEU A 406 -10.56 16.55 19.48
N THR A 407 -11.20 15.81 18.57
CA THR A 407 -12.67 15.87 18.46
C THR A 407 -13.29 15.16 19.67
N SER A 408 -13.99 15.89 20.53
CA SER A 408 -14.84 15.28 21.55
C SER A 408 -16.01 14.57 20.85
N ILE A 409 -16.03 13.24 20.83
CA ILE A 409 -17.25 12.49 20.51
C ILE A 409 -18.24 12.74 21.66
N PRO A 410 -19.42 13.34 21.41
CA PRO A 410 -20.41 13.54 22.48
C PRO A 410 -20.79 12.18 23.07
N ASN A 411 -20.71 12.06 24.39
CA ASN A 411 -21.16 10.87 25.10
C ASN A 411 -22.65 10.61 24.77
N PRO A 412 -23.02 9.47 24.15
CA PRO A 412 -24.41 9.18 23.81
C PRO A 412 -25.31 8.94 25.04
N ASN A 413 -24.76 8.95 26.26
CA ASN A 413 -25.52 8.83 27.51
C ASN A 413 -24.96 9.77 28.59
N PRO A 414 -25.41 11.03 28.67
CA PRO A 414 -25.12 11.87 29.83
C PRO A 414 -25.89 11.33 31.06
N PRO A 415 -25.32 11.38 32.27
CA PRO A 415 -26.05 11.06 33.49
C PRO A 415 -27.24 12.02 33.66
N ALA A 416 -28.34 11.50 34.20
CA ALA A 416 -29.69 12.07 34.11
C ALA A 416 -29.97 13.35 34.94
N ASP A 417 -28.94 14.09 35.37
CA ASP A 417 -29.13 15.14 36.40
C ASP A 417 -29.02 16.60 35.93
N ASP A 418 -28.80 16.88 34.64
CA ASP A 418 -28.70 18.26 34.13
C ASP A 418 -29.89 18.73 33.24
N ALA A 419 -31.02 18.01 33.27
CA ALA A 419 -32.23 18.36 32.51
C ALA A 419 -33.13 19.42 33.19
N ALA A 420 -32.60 20.29 34.05
CA ALA A 420 -33.41 21.22 34.86
C ALA A 420 -33.29 22.72 34.52
N SER A 421 -32.49 23.14 33.52
CA SER A 421 -32.36 24.58 33.19
C SER A 421 -32.87 24.99 31.80
N ALA A 422 -33.43 24.08 31.00
CA ALA A 422 -33.86 24.38 29.62
C ALA A 422 -35.39 24.42 29.39
N SER A 423 -36.22 24.55 30.44
CA SER A 423 -37.69 24.65 30.28
C SER A 423 -38.27 25.98 30.79
N ALA A 424 -37.79 27.10 30.24
CA ALA A 424 -38.49 28.38 30.41
C ALA A 424 -38.28 29.31 29.21
N SER A 425 -38.95 29.02 28.08
CA SER A 425 -39.49 30.04 27.16
C SER A 425 -40.14 29.41 25.92
N ALA A 426 -41.17 28.59 26.11
CA ALA A 426 -42.08 28.28 25.02
C ALA A 426 -43.49 28.04 25.57
N SER A 427 -44.28 29.12 25.64
CA SER A 427 -45.67 29.19 25.16
C SER A 427 -46.42 30.37 25.79
N SER A 428 -46.71 31.40 24.99
CA SER A 428 -48.04 32.01 25.00
C SER A 428 -48.26 32.88 23.76
N SER A 429 -49.51 32.89 23.34
CA SER A 429 -50.18 33.72 22.33
C SER A 429 -50.24 33.18 20.89
N ALA A 430 -51.40 32.60 20.65
CA ALA A 430 -52.00 32.32 19.36
C ALA A 430 -52.55 33.60 18.68
N ALA A 431 -52.67 33.51 17.35
CA ALA A 431 -53.73 34.06 16.49
C ALA A 431 -54.05 35.57 16.51
N SER A 432 -53.82 36.24 15.37
CA SER A 432 -54.89 36.96 14.63
C SER A 432 -54.43 37.41 13.25
N ALA A 433 -55.31 37.27 12.26
CA ALA A 433 -55.19 37.66 10.86
C ALA A 433 -55.47 39.16 10.60
N SER A 434 -54.88 39.73 9.53
CA SER A 434 -55.49 40.65 8.54
C SER A 434 -54.39 41.10 7.55
N ALA A 435 -54.44 40.73 6.26
CA ALA A 435 -55.13 41.43 5.17
C ALA A 435 -54.64 42.87 4.88
N SER A 436 -54.00 43.00 3.70
CA SER A 436 -53.98 44.14 2.75
C SER A 436 -53.45 45.52 3.18
N ALA A 437 -52.36 45.94 2.53
CA ALA A 437 -52.34 47.07 1.59
C ALA A 437 -51.27 46.80 0.52
#